data_AF-A0A4Q3LQN5-F1
#
_entry.id   AF-A0A4Q3LQN5-F1
#
_cell.length_a   1.000
_cell.length_b   1.000
_cell.length_c   1.000
_cell.angle_alpha   90.00
_cell.angle_beta   90.00
_cell.angle_gamma   90.00
#
_symmetry.space_group_name_H-M   'P 1'
#
loop_
_entity.id
_entity.type
_entity.pdbx_description
1 polymer ?
#
loop_
_entity_poly.entity_id
_entity_poly.type
_entity_poly.pdbx_seq_one_letter_code
_entity_poly.pdbx_strand_id
1 'polypeptide(L)' 'MSTPFTTLISVAELQALRDSGKPLMVFDCTFDLAQPSLGAVQYHETHIPGALHADL' A
#
# COMPACT_ATOMS: atom_id res chain seq x y z
N MET A 1 9.37 24.51 14.77
CA MET A 1 8.71 24.55 13.45
C MET A 1 7.92 23.26 13.29
N SER A 2 6.62 23.31 12.97
CA SER A 2 5.84 22.09 12.74
C SER A 2 6.15 21.56 11.35
N THR A 3 6.35 20.25 11.22
CA THR A 3 6.32 19.59 9.91
C THR A 3 4.89 19.64 9.37
N PRO A 4 4.68 20.05 8.09
CA PRO A 4 3.36 20.01 7.49
C PRO A 4 2.88 18.55 7.38
N PHE A 5 1.58 18.32 7.59
CA PHE A 5 0.99 17.02 7.34
C PHE A 5 0.95 16.76 5.83
N THR A 6 1.46 15.62 5.39
CA THR A 6 1.43 15.18 3.99
C THR A 6 0.69 13.85 3.89
N THR A 7 0.04 13.63 2.76
CA THR A 7 -0.65 12.36 2.45
C THR A 7 0.25 11.36 1.73
N LEU A 8 1.48 11.79 1.37
CA LEU A 8 2.47 10.97 0.68
C LEU A 8 3.60 10.62 1.66
N ILE A 9 4.08 9.38 1.53
CA ILE A 9 5.25 8.85 2.24
C ILE A 9 6.18 8.17 1.23
N SER A 10 7.46 8.12 1.54
CA SER A 10 8.47 7.36 0.82
C SER A 10 8.51 5.89 1.26
N VAL A 11 9.25 5.07 0.50
CA VAL A 11 9.48 3.66 0.86
C VAL A 11 10.22 3.52 2.20
N ALA A 12 11.19 4.39 2.47
CA ALA A 12 11.94 4.36 3.72
C ALA A 12 11.05 4.71 4.93
N GLU A 13 10.14 5.66 4.77
CA GLU A 13 9.15 6.00 5.80
C GLU A 13 8.15 4.87 6.03
N LEU A 14 7.70 4.18 4.96
CA LEU A 14 6.88 2.98 5.11
C LEU A 14 7.62 1.88 5.89
N GLN A 15 8.90 1.65 5.62
CA GLN A 15 9.69 0.68 6.37
C GLN A 15 9.79 1.08 7.87
N ALA A 16 10.05 2.35 8.16
CA ALA A 16 10.08 2.84 9.54
C ALA A 16 8.73 2.69 10.25
N LEU A 17 7.60 2.87 9.55
CA LEU A 17 6.27 2.63 10.10
C LEU A 17 6.06 1.15 10.45
N ARG A 18 6.50 0.23 9.58
CA ARG A 18 6.44 -1.23 9.84
C ARG A 18 7.28 -1.62 11.05
N ASP A 19 8.47 -1.04 11.17
CA ASP A 19 9.40 -1.32 12.27
C ASP A 19 8.95 -0.68 13.60
N SER A 20 8.04 0.30 13.56
CA SER A 20 7.55 0.99 14.76
C SER A 20 6.67 0.14 15.68
N GLY A 21 6.19 -1.01 15.18
CA GLY A 21 5.31 -1.93 15.93
C GLY A 21 3.91 -1.37 16.21
N LYS A 22 3.55 -0.21 15.66
CA LYS A 22 2.20 0.36 15.77
C LYS A 22 1.23 -0.32 14.80
N PRO A 23 -0.08 -0.32 15.09
CA PRO A 23 -1.08 -0.77 14.12
C PRO A 23 -0.90 -0.04 12.77
N LEU A 24 -0.75 -0.82 11.71
CA LEU A 24 -0.51 -0.35 10.34
C LEU A 24 -1.29 -1.25 9.39
N MET A 25 -2.00 -0.64 8.44
CA MET A 25 -2.61 -1.35 7.30
C MET A 25 -2.02 -0.79 6.01
N VAL A 26 -1.71 -1.69 5.09
CA VAL A 26 -1.27 -1.35 3.72
C VAL A 26 -2.33 -1.89 2.78
N PHE A 27 -2.77 -1.07 1.84
CA PHE A 27 -3.70 -1.49 0.79
C PHE A 27 -2.96 -1.50 -0.54
N ASP A 28 -3.10 -2.59 -1.28
CA ASP A 28 -2.75 -2.66 -2.67
C ASP A 28 -3.96 -2.19 -3.49
N CYS A 29 -3.82 -1.05 -4.15
CA CYS A 29 -4.86 -0.43 -4.96
C CYS A 29 -4.58 -0.59 -6.46
N THR A 30 -3.85 -1.64 -6.85
CA THR A 30 -3.54 -1.93 -8.25
C THR A 30 -4.83 -2.20 -9.01
N PHE A 31 -5.03 -1.47 -10.11
CA PHE A 31 -6.24 -1.53 -10.93
C PHE A 31 -5.91 -1.25 -12.39
N ASP A 32 -6.64 -1.90 -13.30
CA ASP A 32 -6.55 -1.65 -14.75
C ASP A 32 -7.94 -1.34 -15.32
N LEU A 33 -8.04 -0.19 -16.02
CA LEU A 33 -9.29 0.31 -16.59
C LEU A 33 -9.87 -0.58 -17.70
N ALA A 34 -9.01 -1.27 -18.45
CA ALA A 34 -9.43 -2.13 -19.56
C ALA A 34 -9.68 -3.57 -19.10
N GLN A 35 -9.02 -4.00 -18.02
CA GLN A 35 -9.06 -5.34 -17.46
C GLN A 35 -9.21 -5.31 -15.93
N PRO A 36 -10.41 -5.03 -15.39
CA PRO A 36 -10.62 -4.86 -13.95
C PRO A 36 -10.15 -6.05 -13.10
N SER A 37 -10.21 -7.27 -13.62
CA SER A 37 -9.73 -8.47 -12.90
C SER A 37 -8.22 -8.53 -12.71
N LEU A 38 -7.44 -7.72 -13.43
CA LEU A 38 -5.98 -7.80 -13.43
C LEU A 38 -5.37 -7.41 -12.08
N GLY A 39 -5.99 -6.49 -11.34
CA GLY A 39 -5.52 -6.07 -10.01
C GLY A 39 -5.44 -7.25 -9.04
N ALA A 40 -6.52 -8.03 -8.94
CA ALA A 40 -6.56 -9.22 -8.08
C ALA A 40 -5.53 -10.28 -8.51
N VAL A 41 -5.34 -10.49 -9.82
CA VAL A 41 -4.33 -11.41 -10.35
C VAL A 41 -2.93 -10.99 -9.94
N GLN A 42 -2.58 -9.72 -10.16
CA GLN A 42 -1.25 -9.18 -9.83
C GLN A 42 -0.97 -9.21 -8.33
N TYR A 43 -1.96 -8.85 -7.50
CA TYR A 43 -1.86 -8.97 -6.05
C TYR A 43 -1.55 -10.41 -5.61
N HIS A 44 -2.20 -11.41 -6.21
CA HIS A 44 -1.93 -12.82 -5.90
C HIS A 44 -0.54 -13.30 -6.35
N GLU A 45 0.00 -12.74 -7.43
CA GLU A 45 1.36 -13.05 -7.89
C GLU A 45 2.44 -12.48 -6.96
N THR A 46 2.32 -11.20 -6.60
CA THR A 46 3.23 -10.54 -5.64
C THR A 46 2.62 -9.26 -5.08
N HIS A 47 2.82 -9.03 -3.78
CA HIS A 47 2.42 -7.80 -3.10
C HIS A 47 3.33 -7.54 -1.90
N ILE A 48 3.23 -6.34 -1.33
CA ILE A 48 3.93 -6.01 -0.08
C ILE A 48 3.39 -6.93 1.04
N PRO A 49 4.24 -7.64 1.80
CA PRO A 49 3.78 -8.55 2.84
C PRO A 49 2.84 -7.90 3.85
N GLY A 50 1.66 -8.51 4.04
CA GLY A 50 0.62 -8.02 4.95
C GLY A 50 -0.28 -6.93 4.36
N ALA A 51 -0.09 -6.54 3.11
CA ALA A 51 -1.05 -5.68 2.41
C ALA A 51 -2.36 -6.44 2.16
N LEU A 52 -3.45 -5.69 1.97
CA LEU A 52 -4.75 -6.19 1.52
C LEU A 52 -5.08 -5.58 0.16
N HIS A 53 -5.62 -6.39 -0.76
CA HIS A 53 -6.12 -5.86 -2.03
C HIS A 53 -7.41 -5.06 -1.82
N ALA A 54 -7.46 -3.84 -2.35
CA ALA A 54 -8.66 -3.02 -2.43
C ALA A 54 -9.18 -3.04 -3.88
N ASP A 55 -10.36 -3.61 -4.09
CA ASP A 55 -11.03 -3.66 -5.39
C ASP A 55 -11.74 -2.32 -5.66
N LEU A 56 -11.29 -1.56 -6.67
CA LEU A 56 -11.65 -0.16 -6.95
C LEU A 56 -12.47 0.03 -8.23
#